data_AF-A0A966Q6Z4-F1
#
_entry.id   AF-A0A966Q6Z4-F1
#
_cell.length_a   1.000
_cell.length_b   1.000
_cell.length_c   1.000
_cell.angle_alpha   90.00
_cell.angle_beta   90.00
_cell.angle_gamma   90.00
#
_symmetry.space_group_name_H-M   'P 1'
#
loop_
_entity.id
_entity.type
_entity.pdbx_description
1 polymer ?
#
loop_
_entity_poly.entity_id
_entity_poly.type
_entity_poly.pdbx_seq_one_letter_code
_entity_poly.pdbx_strand_id
1 'polypeptide(L)'
;MSACFQCETIQSGCLEHHGPHGAHGLRNKRFGGSFGRCRRCAFCRIGRGNSLQVPPRLGGNPRRRFLPASGNDSSARSRTFDDGVPRARPQSFLPVKVVVLLSGGLDSVTVLHHMATTEKVVAALSFDYGAKHNARELPCAADQCRGLRIQNQIVPLTFLAETFKSDLLKSGGKIPDGHYEELTMKKTVVPFRNGIFLSLAAGYAESLGAEAVAIAAHSGDHAIYPDCRESFFVPMAQAIEAGTYAHTKLLRPFVAMDKAAIVRRGTELKINYARTWSCYKGGLLHCGTCGTCIERREAFLMAGVVDPTPYVTTPPLPPKPAPGN
;
A
#
# COMPACT_ATOMS: atom_id res chain seq x y z
N MET A 1 12.02 -11.59 12.34
CA MET A 1 13.47 -11.31 12.52
C MET A 1 14.27 -12.62 12.65
N SER A 2 14.05 -13.63 11.79
CA SER A 2 14.61 -14.99 12.00
C SER A 2 15.41 -15.57 10.82
N ALA A 3 15.58 -14.84 9.70
CA ALA A 3 16.46 -15.33 8.63
C ALA A 3 17.96 -15.17 8.97
N CYS A 4 18.31 -14.30 9.93
CA CYS A 4 19.70 -14.10 10.37
C CYS A 4 20.09 -14.96 11.59
N PHE A 5 19.12 -15.51 12.34
CA PHE A 5 19.40 -16.26 13.59
C PHE A 5 19.63 -17.76 13.36
N GLN A 6 19.24 -18.30 12.20
CA GLN A 6 19.38 -19.74 11.90
C GLN A 6 20.77 -20.16 11.40
N CYS A 7 21.74 -19.24 11.34
CA CYS A 7 23.10 -19.55 10.90
C CYS A 7 24.07 -19.91 12.06
N GLU A 8 23.67 -19.77 13.33
CA GLU A 8 24.54 -20.01 14.48
C GLU A 8 24.30 -21.34 15.22
N THR A 9 23.52 -22.28 14.67
CA THR A 9 23.22 -23.56 15.36
C THR A 9 23.58 -24.83 14.56
N ILE A 10 24.62 -24.75 13.72
CA ILE A 10 25.27 -25.94 13.13
C ILE A 10 26.78 -25.85 13.38
N GLN A 11 27.20 -25.86 14.64
CA GLN A 11 28.60 -26.09 15.03
C GLN A 11 28.73 -26.52 16.49
N SER A 12 27.95 -27.52 16.92
CA SER A 12 28.13 -28.16 18.23
C SER A 12 27.77 -29.63 18.14
N GLY A 13 28.65 -30.40 17.53
CA GLY A 13 28.56 -31.85 17.43
C GLY A 13 29.93 -32.41 17.16
N CYS A 14 30.76 -32.46 18.21
CA CYS A 14 31.86 -33.42 18.40
C CYS A 14 32.65 -33.08 19.69
N LEU A 15 32.54 -33.98 20.69
CA LEU A 15 33.60 -34.45 21.60
C LEU A 15 34.28 -33.39 22.52
N GLU A 16 34.58 -33.58 23.80
CA GLU A 16 34.61 -34.73 24.71
C GLU A 16 34.80 -34.18 26.15
N HIS A 17 34.59 -35.06 27.13
CA HIS A 17 34.72 -34.88 28.58
C HIS A 17 35.90 -34.04 29.10
N HIS A 18 35.67 -33.24 30.16
CA HIS A 18 36.46 -33.25 31.41
C HIS A 18 35.71 -32.55 32.57
N GLY A 19 35.91 -33.08 33.79
CA GLY A 19 35.11 -32.85 35.01
C GLY A 19 35.39 -31.57 35.83
N PRO A 20 34.97 -31.52 37.12
CA PRO A 20 34.35 -30.33 37.70
C PRO A 20 35.19 -29.62 38.77
N HIS A 21 35.21 -28.28 38.77
CA HIS A 21 35.50 -27.35 39.89
C HIS A 21 34.98 -25.97 39.41
N GLY A 22 34.32 -25.06 40.14
CA GLY A 22 34.29 -24.71 41.54
C GLY A 22 34.36 -23.16 41.62
N ALA A 23 33.34 -22.53 42.21
CA ALA A 23 33.34 -21.20 42.86
C ALA A 23 33.53 -19.87 42.07
N HIS A 24 32.56 -18.97 42.32
CA HIS A 24 32.64 -17.51 42.55
C HIS A 24 33.42 -16.55 41.62
N GLY A 25 32.74 -15.47 41.21
CA GLY A 25 33.41 -14.19 40.95
C GLY A 25 32.68 -13.22 40.02
N LEU A 26 31.75 -12.42 40.56
CA LEU A 26 31.31 -11.17 39.94
C LEU A 26 32.50 -10.20 39.81
N ARG A 27 32.79 -9.71 38.59
CA ARG A 27 33.50 -8.43 38.40
C ARG A 27 33.26 -7.86 36.99
N ASN A 28 32.72 -6.64 36.99
CA ASN A 28 32.63 -5.71 35.87
C ASN A 28 33.95 -5.60 35.09
N LYS A 29 33.88 -5.78 33.76
CA LYS A 29 34.88 -5.25 32.84
C LYS A 29 34.21 -4.41 31.75
N ARG A 30 34.65 -3.15 31.70
CA ARG A 30 34.35 -2.14 30.68
C ARG A 30 34.73 -2.68 29.30
N PHE A 31 33.81 -2.63 28.34
CA PHE A 31 34.11 -2.86 26.93
C PHE A 31 34.76 -1.61 26.33
N GLY A 32 36.08 -1.61 26.22
CA GLY A 32 36.80 -0.78 25.26
C GLY A 32 36.86 -1.54 23.94
N GLY A 33 35.97 -1.21 23.00
CA GLY A 33 35.93 -1.84 21.68
C GLY A 33 37.02 -1.29 20.76
N SER A 34 38.10 -2.03 20.57
CA SER A 34 38.96 -1.89 19.39
C SER A 34 38.34 -2.72 18.26
N PHE A 35 38.08 -2.09 17.11
CA PHE A 35 37.63 -2.80 15.90
C PHE A 35 38.79 -3.65 15.36
N GLY A 36 38.89 -4.89 15.85
CA GLY A 36 39.72 -5.93 15.27
C GLY A 36 39.16 -6.40 13.93
N ARG A 37 39.94 -6.25 12.86
CA ARG A 37 39.60 -6.70 11.51
C ARG A 37 39.54 -8.24 11.47
N CYS A 38 38.35 -8.81 11.34
CA CYS A 38 38.21 -10.23 11.02
C CYS A 38 38.59 -10.47 9.55
N ARG A 39 39.82 -10.90 9.31
CA ARG A 39 40.26 -11.42 8.00
C ARG A 39 39.93 -12.91 7.92
N ARG A 40 38.71 -13.26 7.48
CA ARG A 40 38.36 -14.55 6.83
C ARG A 40 36.87 -14.63 6.50
N CYS A 41 36.43 -13.92 5.46
CA CYS A 41 35.26 -14.31 4.68
C CYS A 41 35.63 -14.17 3.20
N ALA A 42 35.62 -15.29 2.47
CA ALA A 42 35.97 -15.39 1.05
C ALA A 42 34.86 -14.87 0.10
N PHE A 43 34.11 -13.85 0.51
CA PHE A 43 33.03 -13.26 -0.27
C PHE A 43 33.19 -11.75 -0.53
N CYS A 44 34.31 -11.16 -0.09
CA CYS A 44 34.61 -9.74 -0.29
C CYS A 44 35.89 -9.53 -1.12
N ARG A 45 36.05 -10.27 -2.23
CA ARG A 45 37.10 -10.08 -3.24
C ARG A 45 36.61 -10.36 -4.67
N ILE A 46 35.65 -9.57 -5.14
CA ILE A 46 35.43 -9.22 -6.56
C ILE A 46 34.73 -7.86 -6.51
N GLY A 47 35.13 -6.77 -7.11
CA GLY A 47 36.32 -6.35 -7.84
C GLY A 47 36.09 -4.85 -8.04
N ARG A 48 37.02 -4.03 -7.55
CA ARG A 48 37.10 -2.62 -7.96
C ARG A 48 37.56 -2.61 -9.41
N GLY A 49 36.91 -1.81 -10.25
CA GLY A 49 37.43 -1.42 -11.56
C GLY A 49 36.50 -1.76 -12.73
N ASN A 50 35.68 -0.80 -13.15
CA ASN A 50 35.79 -0.29 -14.52
C ASN A 50 34.98 1.00 -14.66
N SER A 51 35.71 2.09 -14.89
CA SER A 51 35.22 3.35 -15.43
C SER A 51 34.63 3.10 -16.81
N LEU A 52 33.29 3.17 -16.93
CA LEU A 52 32.62 3.25 -18.21
C LEU A 52 32.77 4.68 -18.75
N GLN A 53 33.68 4.83 -19.71
CA GLN A 53 33.81 6.03 -20.53
C GLN A 53 32.57 6.18 -21.43
N VAL A 54 31.97 7.36 -21.35
CA VAL A 54 30.89 7.83 -22.22
C VAL A 54 31.50 8.23 -23.58
N PRO A 55 31.05 7.68 -24.73
CA PRO A 55 31.50 8.17 -26.02
C PRO A 55 30.83 9.52 -26.36
N PRO A 56 31.53 10.45 -27.03
CA PRO A 56 31.03 11.79 -27.30
C PRO A 56 29.95 11.81 -28.39
N ARG A 57 28.96 12.69 -28.19
CA ARG A 57 27.94 13.05 -29.17
C ARG A 57 28.57 13.86 -30.30
N LEU A 58 28.46 13.38 -31.53
CA LEU A 58 28.66 14.22 -32.73
C LEU A 58 27.36 14.98 -33.02
N GLY A 59 27.48 16.30 -33.17
CA GLY A 59 26.42 17.21 -33.60
C GLY A 59 26.52 17.61 -35.08
N GLY A 60 25.48 18.30 -35.57
CA GLY A 60 25.42 19.01 -36.87
C GLY A 60 24.46 18.36 -37.88
N ASN A 61 23.16 18.70 -37.99
CA ASN A 61 22.51 19.89 -38.61
C ASN A 61 22.58 19.87 -40.17
N PRO A 62 21.70 20.53 -40.98
CA PRO A 62 20.33 21.07 -40.80
C PRO A 62 19.32 20.64 -41.91
N ARG A 63 18.03 20.94 -41.65
CA ARG A 63 16.99 21.46 -42.57
C ARG A 63 17.10 21.20 -44.10
N ARG A 64 16.04 20.60 -44.66
CA ARG A 64 15.39 21.12 -45.88
C ARG A 64 13.87 21.08 -45.75
N ARG A 65 13.26 22.27 -45.77
CA ARG A 65 11.84 22.52 -46.11
C ARG A 65 11.79 22.93 -47.58
N PHE A 66 10.72 22.54 -48.28
CA PHE A 66 9.85 23.33 -49.18
C PHE A 66 9.22 22.45 -50.29
N LEU A 67 7.92 22.11 -50.08
CA LEU A 67 6.71 22.31 -50.92
C LEU A 67 6.80 22.41 -52.48
N PRO A 68 5.66 22.36 -53.21
CA PRO A 68 4.84 21.19 -53.55
C PRO A 68 4.71 21.04 -55.09
N ALA A 69 4.23 19.90 -55.59
CA ALA A 69 3.82 19.80 -57.00
C ALA A 69 2.46 19.13 -57.11
N SER A 70 1.52 19.92 -57.63
CA SER A 70 0.19 19.59 -58.10
C SER A 70 0.19 18.60 -59.27
N GLY A 71 -0.86 17.79 -59.36
CA GLY A 71 -1.20 17.08 -60.60
C GLY A 71 -2.22 15.97 -60.41
N ASN A 72 -3.46 16.22 -60.83
CA ASN A 72 -4.49 15.22 -61.05
C ASN A 72 -4.01 14.14 -62.04
N ASP A 73 -4.43 12.89 -61.88
CA ASP A 73 -5.55 12.30 -62.65
C ASP A 73 -5.45 10.76 -62.71
N SER A 74 -6.61 10.14 -62.85
CA SER A 74 -6.87 8.85 -63.51
C SER A 74 -6.51 7.54 -62.79
N SER A 75 -7.58 6.94 -62.24
CA SER A 75 -7.98 5.53 -62.42
C SER A 75 -6.89 4.50 -62.75
N ALA A 76 -6.39 3.82 -61.72
CA ALA A 76 -5.78 2.50 -61.88
C ALA A 76 -6.31 1.58 -60.77
N ARG A 77 -7.00 0.51 -61.18
CA ARG A 77 -7.41 -0.60 -60.30
C ARG A 77 -6.14 -1.23 -59.71
N SER A 78 -5.78 -0.87 -58.48
CA SER A 78 -4.75 -1.63 -57.76
C SER A 78 -5.40 -2.88 -57.17
N ARG A 79 -5.01 -4.03 -57.72
CA ARG A 79 -5.11 -5.29 -56.99
C ARG A 79 -4.16 -5.13 -55.81
N THR A 80 -4.70 -4.89 -54.63
CA THR A 80 -3.91 -4.91 -53.40
C THR A 80 -3.40 -6.32 -53.24
N PHE A 81 -2.09 -6.50 -53.43
CA PHE A 81 -1.39 -7.66 -52.92
C PHE A 81 -1.65 -7.72 -51.42
N ASP A 82 -2.20 -8.85 -50.97
CA ASP A 82 -2.27 -9.21 -49.57
C ASP A 82 -0.82 -9.44 -49.12
N ASP A 83 -0.15 -8.35 -48.71
CA ASP A 83 1.15 -8.41 -48.07
C ASP A 83 0.92 -9.20 -46.78
N GLY A 84 1.23 -10.50 -46.82
CA GLY A 84 1.07 -11.49 -45.75
C GLY A 84 1.90 -11.21 -44.49
N VAL A 85 1.91 -9.97 -44.02
CA VAL A 85 2.37 -9.56 -42.71
C VAL A 85 1.36 -10.13 -41.71
N PRO A 86 1.77 -11.09 -40.84
CA PRO A 86 0.90 -11.56 -39.79
C PRO A 86 0.55 -10.35 -38.92
N ARG A 87 -0.72 -9.93 -38.93
CA ARG A 87 -1.20 -8.94 -37.95
C ARG A 87 -0.91 -9.52 -36.58
N ALA A 88 -0.01 -8.87 -35.84
CA ALA A 88 0.31 -9.27 -34.48
C ALA A 88 -1.01 -9.41 -33.72
N ARG A 89 -1.29 -10.62 -33.19
CA ARG A 89 -2.41 -10.80 -32.28
C ARG A 89 -2.24 -9.78 -31.16
N PRO A 90 -3.28 -9.03 -30.76
CA PRO A 90 -3.17 -8.19 -29.58
C PRO A 90 -2.68 -9.10 -28.44
N GLN A 91 -1.55 -8.75 -27.83
CA GLN A 91 -1.07 -9.45 -26.65
C GLN A 91 -2.20 -9.37 -25.64
N SER A 92 -2.90 -10.49 -25.44
CA SER A 92 -3.88 -10.63 -24.38
C SER A 92 -3.07 -10.62 -23.09
N PHE A 93 -2.90 -9.42 -22.50
CA PHE A 93 -2.34 -9.30 -21.17
C PHE A 93 -3.26 -10.08 -20.24
N LEU A 94 -2.76 -11.19 -19.69
CA LEU A 94 -3.49 -11.90 -18.65
C LEU A 94 -3.58 -10.95 -17.44
N PRO A 95 -4.74 -10.89 -16.77
CA PRO A 95 -4.91 -10.03 -15.61
C PRO A 95 -3.94 -10.46 -14.50
N VAL A 96 -3.28 -9.48 -13.89
CA VAL A 96 -2.29 -9.66 -12.83
C VAL A 96 -2.99 -10.23 -11.60
N LYS A 97 -2.36 -11.19 -10.92
CA LYS A 97 -2.88 -11.66 -9.63
C LYS A 97 -2.59 -10.65 -8.54
N VAL A 98 -3.63 -10.16 -7.88
CA VAL A 98 -3.51 -9.11 -6.86
C VAL A 98 -4.13 -9.51 -5.52
N VAL A 99 -3.43 -9.20 -4.43
CA VAL A 99 -3.99 -9.15 -3.08
C VAL A 99 -4.42 -7.72 -2.77
N VAL A 100 -5.65 -7.52 -2.31
CA VAL A 100 -6.16 -6.19 -1.95
C VAL A 100 -6.13 -6.01 -0.44
N LEU A 101 -5.50 -4.93 0.04
CA LEU A 101 -5.66 -4.50 1.43
C LEU A 101 -7.05 -3.91 1.65
N LEU A 102 -7.81 -4.50 2.57
CA LEU A 102 -9.22 -4.21 2.77
C LEU A 102 -9.53 -3.95 4.24
N SER A 103 -10.13 -2.80 4.54
CA SER A 103 -10.63 -2.48 5.89
C SER A 103 -12.15 -2.60 6.01
N GLY A 104 -12.88 -2.48 4.89
CA GLY A 104 -14.35 -2.35 4.88
C GLY A 104 -14.83 -0.89 4.87
N GLY A 105 -13.90 0.06 4.85
CA GLY A 105 -14.17 1.47 4.63
C GLY A 105 -14.37 1.84 3.16
N LEU A 106 -14.83 3.07 2.94
CA LEU A 106 -15.16 3.62 1.61
C LEU A 106 -14.02 3.41 0.60
N ASP A 107 -12.81 3.84 0.94
CA ASP A 107 -11.69 3.89 0.00
C ASP A 107 -11.19 2.47 -0.34
N SER A 108 -11.01 1.62 0.68
CA SER A 108 -10.51 0.24 0.51
C SER A 108 -11.50 -0.66 -0.21
N VAL A 109 -12.81 -0.51 0.05
CA VAL A 109 -13.86 -1.20 -0.70
C VAL A 109 -13.88 -0.72 -2.15
N THR A 110 -13.67 0.57 -2.40
CA THR A 110 -13.61 1.09 -3.77
C THR A 110 -12.40 0.53 -4.53
N VAL A 111 -11.23 0.37 -3.88
CA VAL A 111 -10.08 -0.32 -4.47
C VAL A 111 -10.41 -1.78 -4.79
N LEU A 112 -11.04 -2.51 -3.87
CA LEU A 112 -11.40 -3.92 -4.10
C LEU A 112 -12.23 -4.09 -5.37
N HIS A 113 -13.31 -3.31 -5.50
CA HIS A 113 -14.18 -3.37 -6.68
C HIS A 113 -13.47 -2.85 -7.93
N HIS A 114 -12.67 -1.79 -7.83
CA HIS A 114 -11.89 -1.28 -8.97
C HIS A 114 -10.91 -2.34 -9.49
N MET A 115 -10.11 -2.95 -8.62
CA MET A 115 -9.16 -4.00 -8.99
C MET A 115 -9.86 -5.23 -9.57
N ALA A 116 -11.06 -5.58 -9.08
CA ALA A 116 -11.85 -6.69 -9.64
C ALA A 116 -12.34 -6.44 -11.08
N THR A 117 -12.30 -5.20 -11.57
CA THR A 117 -12.63 -4.89 -12.98
C THR A 117 -11.46 -5.01 -13.95
N THR A 118 -10.22 -4.88 -13.46
CA THR A 118 -9.01 -4.84 -14.30
C THR A 118 -8.10 -6.03 -14.08
N GLU A 119 -8.08 -6.58 -12.87
CA GLU A 119 -7.13 -7.61 -12.43
C GLU A 119 -7.82 -8.82 -11.81
N LYS A 120 -7.04 -9.88 -11.59
CA LYS A 120 -7.50 -11.08 -10.89
C LYS A 120 -7.24 -10.92 -9.39
N VAL A 121 -8.23 -10.43 -8.66
CA VAL A 121 -8.15 -10.36 -7.19
C VAL A 121 -8.18 -11.78 -6.62
N VAL A 122 -7.05 -12.26 -6.10
CA VAL A 122 -6.92 -13.63 -5.58
C VAL A 122 -7.32 -13.72 -4.10
N ALA A 123 -7.13 -12.65 -3.34
CA ALA A 123 -7.54 -12.55 -1.96
C ALA A 123 -7.66 -11.08 -1.52
N ALA A 124 -8.44 -10.85 -0.48
CA ALA A 124 -8.40 -9.61 0.31
C ALA A 124 -7.76 -9.89 1.67
N LEU A 125 -7.03 -8.91 2.20
CA LEU A 125 -6.37 -9.00 3.48
C LEU A 125 -6.83 -7.85 4.38
N SER A 126 -7.43 -8.21 5.52
CA SER A 126 -7.91 -7.29 6.55
C SER A 126 -7.12 -7.48 7.84
N PHE A 127 -7.02 -6.44 8.67
CA PHE A 127 -6.26 -6.49 9.93
C PHE A 127 -7.13 -6.18 11.14
N ASP A 128 -7.18 -7.10 12.11
CA ASP A 128 -7.71 -6.80 13.44
C ASP A 128 -6.58 -6.39 14.39
N TYR A 129 -6.23 -5.10 14.38
CA TYR A 129 -5.16 -4.54 15.19
C TYR A 129 -5.66 -3.84 16.48
N GLY A 130 -6.91 -4.11 16.89
CA GLY A 130 -7.49 -3.54 18.10
C GLY A 130 -7.93 -2.08 17.99
N ALA A 131 -8.20 -1.58 16.78
CA ALA A 131 -8.85 -0.29 16.62
C ALA A 131 -10.29 -0.31 17.14
N LYS A 132 -10.78 0.83 17.65
CA LYS A 132 -12.13 0.94 18.24
C LYS A 132 -13.25 0.60 17.25
N HIS A 133 -13.01 0.73 15.94
CA HIS A 133 -14.00 0.53 14.90
C HIS A 133 -13.92 -0.84 14.19
N ASN A 134 -12.92 -1.69 14.48
CA ASN A 134 -12.71 -2.99 13.84
C ASN A 134 -13.96 -3.89 13.87
N ALA A 135 -14.68 -3.90 15.00
CA ALA A 135 -15.90 -4.67 15.16
C ALA A 135 -17.06 -4.25 14.21
N ARG A 136 -16.96 -3.07 13.61
CA ARG A 136 -17.93 -2.54 12.64
C ARG A 136 -17.42 -2.63 11.21
N GLU A 137 -16.15 -2.33 10.97
CA GLU A 137 -15.60 -2.31 9.61
C GLU A 137 -15.26 -3.70 9.05
N LEU A 138 -14.75 -4.63 9.86
CA LEU A 138 -14.37 -5.96 9.39
C LEU A 138 -15.57 -6.78 8.85
N PRO A 139 -16.76 -6.72 9.46
CA PRO A 139 -17.97 -7.28 8.85
C PRO A 139 -18.32 -6.68 7.49
N CYS A 140 -18.10 -5.37 7.30
CA CYS A 140 -18.28 -4.71 5.99
C CYS A 140 -17.28 -5.26 4.96
N ALA A 141 -16.00 -5.40 5.33
CA ALA A 141 -14.98 -6.00 4.46
C ALA A 141 -15.38 -7.42 4.01
N ALA A 142 -15.76 -8.27 4.97
CA ALA A 142 -16.19 -9.64 4.69
C ALA A 142 -17.43 -9.71 3.81
N ASP A 143 -18.38 -8.80 3.97
CA ASP A 143 -19.57 -8.74 3.12
C ASP A 143 -19.26 -8.36 1.66
N GLN A 144 -18.41 -7.36 1.45
CA GLN A 144 -17.99 -6.94 0.11
C GLN A 144 -17.26 -8.07 -0.62
N CYS A 145 -16.36 -8.76 0.07
CA CYS A 145 -15.69 -9.95 -0.44
C CYS A 145 -16.66 -11.08 -0.80
N ARG A 146 -17.68 -11.33 0.04
CA ARG A 146 -18.72 -12.33 -0.24
C ARG A 146 -19.48 -12.02 -1.54
N GLY A 147 -19.83 -10.76 -1.75
CA GLY A 147 -20.50 -10.31 -2.98
C GLY A 147 -19.66 -10.55 -4.25
N LEU A 148 -18.34 -10.47 -4.13
CA LEU A 148 -17.40 -10.70 -5.25
C LEU A 148 -16.84 -12.13 -5.30
N ARG A 149 -17.22 -13.01 -4.37
CA ARG A 149 -16.65 -14.38 -4.20
C ARG A 149 -15.13 -14.37 -4.04
N ILE A 150 -14.60 -13.38 -3.34
CA ILE A 150 -13.17 -13.25 -3.01
C ILE A 150 -12.98 -13.71 -1.56
N GLN A 151 -11.92 -14.48 -1.29
CA GLN A 151 -11.57 -14.86 0.08
C GLN A 151 -11.08 -13.62 0.84
N ASN A 152 -11.65 -13.36 2.02
CA ASN A 152 -11.14 -12.35 2.94
C ASN A 152 -10.37 -13.02 4.08
N GLN A 153 -9.06 -12.77 4.16
CA GLN A 153 -8.23 -13.20 5.27
C GLN A 153 -8.17 -12.08 6.31
N ILE A 154 -8.63 -12.35 7.53
CA ILE A 154 -8.50 -11.41 8.66
C ILE A 154 -7.29 -11.84 9.49
N VAL A 155 -6.34 -10.93 9.67
CA VAL A 155 -5.12 -11.17 10.46
C VAL A 155 -5.24 -10.45 11.79
N PRO A 156 -5.30 -11.19 12.93
CA PRO A 156 -5.24 -10.58 14.25
C PRO A 156 -3.82 -10.06 14.52
N LEU A 157 -3.72 -8.79 14.91
CA LEU A 157 -2.47 -8.10 15.28
C LEU A 157 -2.57 -7.60 16.72
N THR A 158 -2.85 -8.50 17.65
CA THR A 158 -3.08 -8.18 19.08
C THR A 158 -1.91 -7.43 19.72
N PHE A 159 -0.68 -7.75 19.31
CA PHE A 159 0.53 -7.06 19.76
C PHE A 159 0.48 -5.54 19.53
N LEU A 160 -0.11 -5.07 18.41
CA LEU A 160 -0.26 -3.62 18.16
C LEU A 160 -1.16 -2.98 19.22
N ALA A 161 -2.28 -3.64 19.54
CA ALA A 161 -3.22 -3.17 20.54
C ALA A 161 -2.61 -3.10 21.96
N GLU A 162 -1.70 -4.03 22.27
CA GLU A 162 -1.04 -4.17 23.57
C GLU A 162 0.15 -3.21 23.75
N THR A 163 0.92 -2.97 22.69
CA THR A 163 2.22 -2.29 22.79
C THR A 163 2.21 -0.85 22.26
N PHE A 164 1.30 -0.51 21.34
CA PHE A 164 1.29 0.81 20.71
C PHE A 164 0.40 1.77 21.49
N LYS A 165 0.71 3.06 21.40
CA LYS A 165 -0.06 4.14 22.04
C LYS A 165 -0.78 4.95 20.96
N SER A 166 -2.11 4.95 21.00
CA SER A 166 -2.97 5.73 20.11
C SER A 166 -4.40 5.75 20.62
N ASP A 167 -5.07 6.90 20.53
CA ASP A 167 -6.50 7.04 20.85
C ASP A 167 -7.40 6.25 19.88
N LEU A 168 -6.86 5.80 18.73
CA LEU A 168 -7.59 4.93 17.81
C LEU A 168 -7.72 3.49 18.32
N LEU A 169 -6.82 3.07 19.21
CA LEU A 169 -6.82 1.73 19.78
C LEU A 169 -7.81 1.63 20.93
N LYS A 170 -8.32 0.43 21.20
CA LYS A 170 -9.21 0.17 22.33
C LYS A 170 -8.57 0.59 23.67
N SER A 171 -7.26 0.45 23.80
CA SER A 171 -6.44 0.87 24.94
C SER A 171 -6.24 2.39 25.06
N GLY A 172 -6.55 3.17 24.02
CA GLY A 172 -6.35 4.61 23.99
C GLY A 172 -7.54 5.45 24.48
N GLY A 173 -7.36 6.77 24.46
CA GLY A 173 -8.32 7.78 24.89
C GLY A 173 -9.55 7.94 23.99
N LYS A 174 -10.24 9.08 24.13
CA LYS A 174 -11.45 9.39 23.36
C LYS A 174 -11.07 9.85 21.95
N ILE A 175 -11.84 9.42 20.95
CA ILE A 175 -11.72 9.93 19.58
C ILE A 175 -12.22 11.38 19.54
N PRO A 176 -11.41 12.34 19.04
CA PRO A 176 -11.79 13.73 18.94
C PRO A 176 -12.87 13.99 17.87
N ASP A 177 -13.61 15.09 18.04
CA ASP A 177 -14.59 15.60 17.09
C ASP A 177 -14.01 16.76 16.25
N GLY A 178 -14.63 17.04 15.09
CA GLY A 178 -14.33 18.22 14.27
C GLY A 178 -13.24 18.05 13.20
N HIS A 179 -12.97 19.14 12.50
CA HIS A 179 -11.85 19.26 11.56
C HIS A 179 -10.62 19.86 12.27
N TYR A 180 -9.50 19.16 12.14
CA TYR A 180 -8.17 19.76 12.00
C TYR A 180 -7.70 20.74 13.08
N GLU A 181 -7.22 20.17 14.18
CA GLU A 181 -6.00 20.67 14.81
C GLU A 181 -4.95 19.55 14.67
N GLU A 182 -3.81 19.86 14.04
CA GLU A 182 -2.75 18.88 13.73
C GLU A 182 -2.32 18.07 14.97
N LEU A 183 -2.34 18.71 16.14
CA LEU A 183 -2.04 18.11 17.45
C LEU A 183 -3.10 17.09 17.90
N THR A 184 -4.37 17.35 17.61
CA THR A 184 -5.49 16.49 18.01
C THR A 184 -5.59 15.27 17.10
N MET A 185 -5.25 15.40 15.81
CA MET A 185 -5.23 14.27 14.87
C MET A 185 -4.03 13.32 15.11
N LYS A 186 -2.88 13.83 15.56
CA LYS A 186 -1.72 13.02 15.97
C LYS A 186 -2.06 11.98 17.03
N LYS A 187 -3.07 12.21 17.87
CA LYS A 187 -3.50 11.26 18.91
C LYS A 187 -4.08 9.96 18.34
N THR A 188 -4.68 10.01 17.15
CA THR A 188 -5.23 8.83 16.48
C THR A 188 -4.21 8.10 15.60
N VAL A 189 -2.97 8.59 15.54
CA VAL A 189 -1.89 7.96 14.79
C VAL A 189 -1.48 6.67 15.49
N VAL A 190 -1.53 5.57 14.76
CA VAL A 190 -0.90 4.31 15.16
C VAL A 190 0.48 4.29 14.51
N PRO A 191 1.58 4.26 15.27
CA PRO A 191 2.92 4.42 14.72
C PRO A 191 3.23 3.42 13.58
N PHE A 192 3.64 3.96 12.42
CA PHE A 192 4.10 3.18 11.26
C PHE A 192 3.18 2.03 10.81
N ARG A 193 1.87 2.20 11.01
CA ARG A 193 0.87 1.16 10.77
C ARG A 193 0.87 0.67 9.32
N ASN A 194 0.93 1.58 8.34
CA ASN A 194 0.91 1.19 6.93
C ASN A 194 2.15 0.39 6.54
N GLY A 195 3.31 0.69 7.12
CA GLY A 195 4.54 -0.09 6.90
C GLY A 195 4.41 -1.54 7.38
N ILE A 196 3.81 -1.74 8.55
CA ILE A 196 3.54 -3.08 9.10
C ILE A 196 2.56 -3.84 8.19
N PHE A 197 1.45 -3.19 7.80
CA PHE A 197 0.42 -3.78 6.97
C PHE A 197 0.95 -4.18 5.59
N LEU A 198 1.71 -3.30 4.94
CA LEU A 198 2.31 -3.56 3.64
C LEU A 198 3.35 -4.69 3.70
N SER A 199 4.12 -4.78 4.78
CA SER A 199 5.09 -5.88 4.98
C SER A 199 4.39 -7.23 5.07
N LEU A 200 3.29 -7.31 5.83
CA LEU A 200 2.48 -8.52 5.95
C LEU A 200 1.78 -8.87 4.62
N ALA A 201 1.25 -7.86 3.93
CA ALA A 201 0.58 -8.02 2.66
C ALA A 201 1.52 -8.53 1.56
N ALA A 202 2.75 -8.04 1.52
CA ALA A 202 3.76 -8.49 0.57
C ALA A 202 4.09 -9.98 0.76
N GLY A 203 4.34 -10.42 2.01
CA GLY A 203 4.59 -11.84 2.29
C GLY A 203 3.37 -12.72 2.00
N TYR A 204 2.16 -12.24 2.30
CA TYR A 204 0.94 -12.97 1.97
C TYR A 204 0.72 -13.10 0.46
N ALA A 205 0.90 -12.00 -0.29
CA ALA A 205 0.83 -11.99 -1.75
C ALA A 205 1.83 -12.98 -2.36
N GLU A 206 3.09 -12.96 -1.92
CA GLU A 206 4.12 -13.87 -2.38
C GLU A 206 3.75 -15.35 -2.11
N SER A 207 3.23 -15.67 -0.92
CA SER A 207 2.80 -17.03 -0.58
C SER A 207 1.62 -17.55 -1.43
N LEU A 208 0.86 -16.65 -2.05
CA LEU A 208 -0.22 -16.98 -2.99
C LEU A 208 0.22 -16.94 -4.46
N GLY A 209 1.49 -16.61 -4.72
CA GLY A 209 1.98 -16.35 -6.07
C GLY A 209 1.26 -15.18 -6.75
N ALA A 210 0.85 -14.19 -5.95
CA ALA A 210 0.33 -12.92 -6.46
C ALA A 210 1.50 -12.00 -6.83
N GLU A 211 1.31 -11.24 -7.89
CA GLU A 211 2.31 -10.36 -8.48
C GLU A 211 2.17 -8.92 -7.95
N ALA A 212 1.07 -8.64 -7.25
CA ALA A 212 0.77 -7.30 -6.76
C ALA A 212 0.03 -7.29 -5.42
N VAL A 213 0.24 -6.21 -4.68
CA VAL A 213 -0.58 -5.76 -3.55
C VAL A 213 -1.22 -4.43 -3.93
N ALA A 214 -2.52 -4.28 -3.74
CA ALA A 214 -3.22 -3.01 -3.93
C ALA A 214 -3.64 -2.37 -2.60
N ILE A 215 -3.47 -1.05 -2.48
CA ILE A 215 -3.87 -0.26 -1.31
C ILE A 215 -4.58 1.03 -1.73
N ALA A 216 -5.53 1.48 -0.90
CA ALA A 216 -6.29 2.72 -1.09
C ALA A 216 -5.52 3.97 -0.64
N ALA A 217 -4.30 4.17 -1.14
CA ALA A 217 -3.58 5.42 -0.95
C ALA A 217 -4.10 6.49 -1.93
N HIS A 218 -4.42 7.68 -1.42
CA HIS A 218 -4.94 8.78 -2.23
C HIS A 218 -4.45 10.16 -1.76
N SER A 219 -4.67 11.19 -2.58
CA SER A 219 -4.08 12.54 -2.44
C SER A 219 -4.48 13.33 -1.18
N GLY A 220 -5.48 12.84 -0.43
CA GLY A 220 -6.08 13.54 0.71
C GLY A 220 -5.43 13.24 2.06
N ASP A 221 -4.70 12.13 2.18
CA ASP A 221 -4.25 11.60 3.49
C ASP A 221 -2.88 12.12 3.94
N HIS A 222 -2.23 12.96 3.13
CA HIS A 222 -0.79 13.24 3.25
C HIS A 222 -0.38 14.15 4.41
N ALA A 223 -1.29 14.99 4.91
CA ALA A 223 -0.92 16.06 5.83
C ALA A 223 -0.43 15.52 7.19
N ILE A 224 -1.09 14.48 7.72
CA ILE A 224 -0.95 14.09 9.14
C ILE A 224 -0.14 12.81 9.34
N TYR A 225 -0.18 11.89 8.38
CA TYR A 225 0.41 10.56 8.49
C TYR A 225 1.65 10.45 7.59
N PRO A 226 2.87 10.37 8.15
CA PRO A 226 4.09 10.24 7.34
C PRO A 226 4.07 8.99 6.45
N ASP A 227 3.44 7.91 6.91
CA ASP A 227 3.26 6.63 6.22
C ASP A 227 2.09 6.62 5.22
N CYS A 228 1.53 7.79 4.91
CA CYS A 228 0.59 7.99 3.80
C CYS A 228 1.19 8.85 2.67
N ARG A 229 2.45 9.27 2.76
CA ARG A 229 3.10 10.19 1.79
C ARG A 229 3.83 9.44 0.68
N GLU A 230 4.03 10.09 -0.47
CA GLU A 230 4.87 9.54 -1.54
C GLU A 230 6.29 9.24 -1.08
N SER A 231 6.86 10.08 -0.20
CA SER A 231 8.19 9.85 0.39
C SER A 231 8.30 8.57 1.21
N PHE A 232 7.17 7.97 1.63
CA PHE A 232 7.12 6.66 2.25
C PHE A 232 6.77 5.57 1.23
N PHE A 233 5.74 5.78 0.40
CA PHE A 233 5.26 4.72 -0.49
C PHE A 233 6.26 4.35 -1.59
N VAL A 234 7.00 5.32 -2.15
CA VAL A 234 8.01 5.04 -3.18
C VAL A 234 9.11 4.10 -2.67
N PRO A 235 9.80 4.39 -1.55
CA PRO A 235 10.79 3.46 -1.02
C PRO A 235 10.18 2.16 -0.51
N MET A 236 8.95 2.18 0.03
CA MET A 236 8.26 0.94 0.45
C MET A 236 7.96 0.02 -0.74
N ALA A 237 7.51 0.58 -1.87
CA ALA A 237 7.28 -0.19 -3.10
C ALA A 237 8.58 -0.82 -3.62
N GLN A 238 9.68 -0.06 -3.62
CA GLN A 238 11.00 -0.57 -3.99
C GLN A 238 11.48 -1.69 -3.07
N ALA A 239 11.26 -1.56 -1.76
CA ALA A 239 11.61 -2.58 -0.78
C ALA A 239 10.80 -3.87 -0.97
N ILE A 240 9.50 -3.78 -1.23
CA ILE A 240 8.64 -4.94 -1.51
C ILE A 240 9.10 -5.66 -2.80
N GLU A 241 9.35 -4.89 -3.86
CA GLU A 241 9.78 -5.44 -5.15
C GLU A 241 11.15 -6.13 -5.06
N ALA A 242 12.10 -5.54 -4.33
CA ALA A 242 13.42 -6.12 -4.13
C ALA A 242 13.41 -7.29 -3.13
N GLY A 243 12.47 -7.29 -2.19
CA GLY A 243 12.37 -8.25 -1.09
C GLY A 243 11.57 -9.52 -1.41
N THR A 244 10.90 -9.58 -2.56
CA THR A 244 10.09 -10.73 -2.99
C THR A 244 10.64 -11.35 -4.27
N TYR A 245 10.63 -12.67 -4.37
CA TYR A 245 11.08 -13.42 -5.56
C TYR A 245 10.22 -13.12 -6.79
N ALA A 246 8.94 -12.83 -6.57
CA ALA A 246 7.99 -12.49 -7.63
C ALA A 246 8.05 -11.01 -8.05
N HIS A 247 8.94 -10.20 -7.48
CA HIS A 247 9.01 -8.75 -7.72
C HIS A 247 7.66 -8.05 -7.53
N THR A 248 7.00 -8.39 -6.43
CA THR A 248 5.63 -7.97 -6.10
C THR A 248 5.50 -6.46 -6.21
N LYS A 249 4.52 -5.99 -6.98
CA LYS A 249 4.25 -4.57 -7.20
C LYS A 249 3.30 -4.00 -6.16
N LEU A 250 3.53 -2.76 -5.74
CA LEU A 250 2.59 -2.02 -4.90
C LEU A 250 1.71 -1.09 -5.77
N LEU A 251 0.45 -1.49 -5.96
CA LEU A 251 -0.53 -0.75 -6.75
C LEU A 251 -1.29 0.26 -5.88
N ARG A 252 -1.38 1.49 -6.37
CA ARG A 252 -2.02 2.63 -5.69
C ARG A 252 -2.93 3.37 -6.66
N PRO A 253 -4.05 2.75 -7.09
CA PRO A 253 -4.85 3.24 -8.21
C PRO A 253 -5.45 4.63 -7.97
N PHE A 254 -5.57 5.06 -6.70
CA PHE A 254 -6.21 6.31 -6.32
C PHE A 254 -5.23 7.41 -5.88
N VAL A 255 -3.92 7.23 -6.10
CA VAL A 255 -2.89 8.20 -5.65
C VAL A 255 -3.15 9.63 -6.15
N ALA A 256 -3.69 9.76 -7.38
CA ALA A 256 -4.02 11.04 -8.00
C ALA A 256 -5.51 11.42 -7.86
N MET A 257 -6.32 10.65 -7.13
CA MET A 257 -7.74 10.91 -6.92
C MET A 257 -7.96 11.65 -5.59
N ASP A 258 -8.96 12.52 -5.57
CA ASP A 258 -9.54 13.00 -4.33
C ASP A 258 -10.68 12.07 -3.87
N LYS A 259 -11.15 12.26 -2.64
CA LYS A 259 -12.16 11.39 -2.04
C LYS A 259 -13.51 11.47 -2.79
N ALA A 260 -13.83 12.62 -3.37
CA ALA A 260 -15.02 12.78 -4.20
C ALA A 260 -14.94 11.97 -5.50
N ALA A 261 -13.77 11.90 -6.14
CA ALA A 261 -13.51 11.06 -7.30
C ALA A 261 -13.60 9.58 -6.95
N ILE A 262 -13.12 9.18 -5.77
CA ILE A 262 -13.29 7.80 -5.27
C ILE A 262 -14.78 7.47 -5.12
N VAL A 263 -15.59 8.36 -4.52
CA VAL A 263 -17.05 8.18 -4.41
C VAL A 263 -17.71 8.05 -5.78
N ARG A 264 -17.36 8.92 -6.74
CA ARG A 264 -17.87 8.83 -8.12
C ARG A 264 -17.50 7.49 -8.75
N ARG A 265 -16.25 7.05 -8.61
CA ARG A 265 -15.79 5.77 -9.13
C ARG A 265 -16.53 4.59 -8.52
N GLY A 266 -16.74 4.57 -7.20
CA GLY A 266 -17.51 3.48 -6.60
C GLY A 266 -18.99 3.50 -6.96
N THR A 267 -19.55 4.69 -7.22
CA THR A 267 -20.93 4.82 -7.74
C THR A 267 -21.05 4.23 -9.14
N GLU A 268 -20.10 4.49 -10.04
CA GLU A 268 -20.01 3.84 -11.37
C GLU A 268 -19.94 2.31 -11.25
N LEU A 269 -19.17 1.82 -10.27
CA LEU A 269 -19.02 0.39 -9.96
C LEU A 269 -20.23 -0.20 -9.21
N LYS A 270 -21.26 0.61 -8.94
CA LYS A 270 -22.49 0.22 -8.22
C LYS A 270 -22.21 -0.35 -6.83
N ILE A 271 -21.18 0.15 -6.16
CA ILE A 271 -20.84 -0.24 -4.79
C ILE A 271 -21.96 0.18 -3.85
N ASN A 272 -22.43 -0.75 -3.02
CA ASN A 272 -23.37 -0.42 -1.96
C ASN A 272 -22.64 0.23 -0.78
N TYR A 273 -22.51 1.55 -0.81
CA TYR A 273 -21.85 2.32 0.24
C TYR A 273 -22.59 2.32 1.59
N ALA A 274 -23.84 1.88 1.66
CA ALA A 274 -24.53 1.63 2.94
C ALA A 274 -23.88 0.48 3.72
N ARG A 275 -23.14 -0.40 3.02
CA ARG A 275 -22.42 -1.54 3.58
C ARG A 275 -20.92 -1.28 3.69
N THR A 276 -20.56 -0.04 4.04
CA THR A 276 -19.19 0.37 4.32
C THR A 276 -19.13 1.13 5.64
N TRP A 277 -17.98 1.12 6.30
CA TRP A 277 -17.82 1.76 7.60
C TRP A 277 -16.62 2.72 7.62
N SER A 278 -16.85 3.97 7.99
CA SER A 278 -15.78 4.99 8.08
C SER A 278 -15.58 5.51 9.50
N CYS A 279 -16.55 5.34 10.41
CA CYS A 279 -16.54 6.02 11.70
C CYS A 279 -15.51 5.43 12.69
N TYR A 280 -14.59 6.24 13.19
CA TYR A 280 -13.60 5.81 14.19
C TYR A 280 -14.18 5.47 15.57
N LYS A 281 -15.34 6.01 15.94
CA LYS A 281 -15.94 5.76 17.27
C LYS A 281 -16.50 4.34 17.42
N GLY A 282 -16.80 3.63 16.33
CA GLY A 282 -17.24 2.21 16.39
C GLY A 282 -18.61 1.97 17.04
N GLY A 283 -19.45 3.01 17.16
CA GLY A 283 -20.81 2.92 17.73
C GLY A 283 -21.79 2.11 16.87
N LEU A 284 -23.09 2.14 17.19
CA LEU A 284 -24.13 1.49 16.38
C LEU A 284 -24.31 2.15 15.01
N LEU A 285 -24.27 3.48 14.99
CA LEU A 285 -24.34 4.33 13.80
C LEU A 285 -23.05 5.15 13.69
N HIS A 286 -22.78 5.70 12.51
CA HIS A 286 -21.67 6.65 12.34
C HIS A 286 -21.94 7.90 13.18
N CYS A 287 -20.95 8.37 13.92
CA CYS A 287 -21.19 9.50 14.84
C CYS A 287 -21.49 10.82 14.13
N GLY A 288 -21.03 11.00 12.90
CA GLY A 288 -21.25 12.21 12.08
C GLY A 288 -20.33 13.39 12.38
N THR A 289 -19.53 13.28 13.45
CA THR A 289 -18.70 14.37 13.98
C THR A 289 -17.20 14.07 14.06
N CYS A 290 -16.77 12.80 14.00
CA CYS A 290 -15.34 12.47 13.96
C CYS A 290 -14.75 12.78 12.57
N GLY A 291 -13.44 13.03 12.49
CA GLY A 291 -12.77 13.43 11.25
C GLY A 291 -13.16 12.59 10.02
N THR A 292 -13.12 11.27 10.11
CA THR A 292 -13.50 10.38 9.00
C THR A 292 -14.98 10.38 8.64
N CYS A 293 -15.88 10.68 9.59
CA CYS A 293 -17.29 10.89 9.27
C CYS A 293 -17.49 12.18 8.50
N ILE A 294 -16.76 13.24 8.88
CA ILE A 294 -16.84 14.52 8.20
C ILE A 294 -16.27 14.39 6.78
N GLU A 295 -15.07 13.83 6.61
CA GLU A 295 -14.47 13.57 5.30
C GLU A 295 -15.38 12.75 4.38
N ARG A 296 -16.05 11.73 4.93
CA ARG A 296 -17.02 10.95 4.16
C ARG A 296 -18.17 11.83 3.66
N ARG A 297 -18.80 12.59 4.55
CA ARG A 297 -19.94 13.46 4.21
C ARG A 297 -19.54 14.52 3.18
N GLU A 298 -18.36 15.11 3.33
CA GLU A 298 -17.78 16.03 2.35
C GLU A 298 -17.56 15.36 1.00
N ALA A 299 -16.99 14.15 0.97
CA ALA A 299 -16.73 13.42 -0.25
C ALA A 299 -18.03 13.12 -1.04
N PHE A 300 -19.09 12.66 -0.36
CA PHE A 300 -20.39 12.44 -0.99
C PHE A 300 -21.02 13.74 -1.49
N LEU A 301 -20.99 14.80 -0.69
CA LEU A 301 -21.49 16.11 -1.06
C LEU A 301 -20.78 16.65 -2.33
N MET A 302 -19.44 16.64 -2.34
CA MET A 302 -18.63 17.09 -3.48
C MET A 302 -18.76 16.16 -4.70
N ALA A 303 -19.09 14.89 -4.50
CA ALA A 303 -19.37 13.96 -5.58
C ALA A 303 -20.74 14.18 -6.23
N GLY A 304 -21.65 14.94 -5.59
CA GLY A 304 -23.04 15.04 -6.00
C GLY A 304 -23.81 13.73 -5.83
N VAL A 305 -23.37 12.87 -4.92
CA VAL A 305 -23.96 11.55 -4.65
C VAL A 305 -24.58 11.56 -3.25
N VAL A 306 -25.79 10.99 -3.11
CA VAL A 306 -26.44 10.86 -1.80
C VAL A 306 -25.62 9.90 -0.92
N ASP A 307 -25.22 10.35 0.27
CA ASP A 307 -24.56 9.49 1.25
C ASP A 307 -25.61 8.57 1.90
N PRO A 308 -25.53 7.24 1.72
CA PRO A 308 -26.50 6.32 2.29
C PRO A 308 -26.24 6.01 3.78
N THR A 309 -25.22 6.61 4.39
CA THR A 309 -24.84 6.30 5.77
C THR A 309 -25.82 6.88 6.79
N PRO A 310 -26.32 6.06 7.73
CA PRO A 310 -27.06 6.54 8.88
C PRO A 310 -26.10 7.14 9.92
N TYR A 311 -26.39 8.36 10.35
CA TYR A 311 -25.59 9.11 11.31
C TYR A 311 -26.36 9.34 12.61
N VAL A 312 -25.65 9.38 13.75
CA VAL A 312 -26.21 9.79 15.04
C VAL A 312 -26.58 11.29 14.99
N THR A 313 -25.68 12.12 14.48
CA THR A 313 -25.91 13.54 14.28
C THR A 313 -25.32 13.99 12.94
N THR A 314 -25.90 15.03 12.35
CA THR A 314 -25.40 15.62 11.09
C THR A 314 -25.29 17.13 11.24
N PRO A 315 -24.38 17.63 12.11
CA PRO A 315 -24.15 19.07 12.21
C PRO A 315 -23.66 19.63 10.87
N PRO A 316 -23.81 20.94 10.60
CA PRO A 316 -23.20 21.58 9.44
C PRO A 316 -21.73 21.18 9.29
N LEU A 317 -21.29 20.93 8.06
CA LEU A 317 -19.89 20.58 7.81
C LEU A 317 -19.02 21.78 8.20
N PRO A 318 -17.94 21.57 8.97
CA PRO A 318 -17.08 22.68 9.35
C PRO A 318 -16.39 23.23 8.08
N PRO A 319 -16.07 24.54 8.05
CA PRO A 319 -15.32 25.09 6.93
C PRO A 319 -13.96 24.40 6.82
N LYS A 320 -13.56 24.05 5.60
CA LYS A 320 -12.25 23.46 5.35
C LYS A 320 -11.16 24.45 5.81
N PRO A 321 -10.13 24.01 6.56
CA PRO A 321 -9.03 24.89 6.89
C PRO A 321 -8.42 25.46 5.61
N ALA A 322 -8.16 26.77 5.60
CA ALA A 322 -7.51 27.42 4.47
C ALA A 322 -6.17 26.70 4.20
N PRO A 323 -5.79 26.47 2.92
CA PRO A 323 -4.47 25.95 2.62
C PRO A 323 -3.44 26.90 3.26
N GLY A 324 -2.64 26.37 4.18
CA GLY A 324 -1.65 27.17 4.91
C GLY A 324 -0.66 27.83 3.96
N ASN A 325 -0.40 29.12 4.20
CA ASN A 325 0.73 29.87 3.62
C ASN A 325 2.08 29.25 4.02
#